data_AF-A0A7K5FXY3-F1
#
_entry.id   AF-A0A7K5FXY3-F1
#
_cell.length_a   1.000
_cell.length_b   1.000
_cell.length_c   1.000
_cell.angle_alpha   90.00
_cell.angle_beta   90.00
_cell.angle_gamma   90.00
#
_symmetry.space_group_name_H-M   'P 1'
#
loop_
_entity.id
_entity.type
_entity.pdbx_description
1 polymer ?
#
loop_
_entity_poly.entity_id
_entity_poly.type
_entity_poly.pdbx_seq_one_letter_code
_entity_poly.pdbx_strand_id
1 'polypeptide(L)'
;EEKTKGLSSVRRLAICHSEVLLRRLHDVSLAVTKEVNNLRWKVSLLALSTLGELFRTMKKHMDPEVDEVTRVLLQRMGNCSMSIQKAANQCLRIMVGSVTPARAMTALMASGIHYRNILVRKCAAEHLLTTMERTGAQKLLSGTRYSTELLFRAVVKLAQDCHQDIR
;
A
#
# COMPACT_ATOMS: atom_id res chain seq x y z
N GLU A 1 -21.21 -15.58 -1.51
CA GLU A 1 -21.17 -15.86 -0.08
C GLU A 1 -19.91 -16.62 0.34
N GLU A 2 -19.47 -17.58 -0.47
CA GLU A 2 -18.21 -18.31 -0.23
C GLU A 2 -16.99 -17.39 -0.13
N LYS A 3 -16.83 -16.44 -1.08
CA LYS A 3 -15.73 -15.47 -1.04
C LYS A 3 -15.66 -14.66 0.25
N THR A 4 -16.81 -14.20 0.75
CA THR A 4 -16.87 -13.44 2.01
C THR A 4 -16.49 -14.32 3.20
N LYS A 5 -16.98 -15.57 3.24
CA LYS A 5 -16.60 -16.55 4.27
C LYS A 5 -15.09 -16.83 4.24
N GLY A 6 -14.52 -17.08 3.06
CA GLY A 6 -13.09 -17.30 2.88
C GLY A 6 -12.23 -16.11 3.34
N LEU A 7 -12.58 -14.89 2.94
CA LEU A 7 -11.88 -13.66 3.36
C LEU A 7 -11.96 -13.44 4.88
N SER A 8 -13.12 -13.72 5.48
CA SER A 8 -13.28 -13.67 6.94
C SER A 8 -12.42 -14.71 7.66
N SER A 9 -12.32 -15.94 7.13
CA SER A 9 -11.46 -16.98 7.68
C SER A 9 -9.98 -16.60 7.59
N VAL A 10 -9.52 -16.10 6.43
CA VAL A 10 -8.14 -15.59 6.29
C VAL A 10 -7.86 -14.48 7.29
N ARG A 11 -8.79 -13.52 7.44
CA ARG A 11 -8.63 -12.43 8.41
C ARG A 11 -8.54 -12.94 9.86
N ARG A 12 -9.37 -13.90 10.24
CA ARG A 12 -9.31 -14.53 11.57
C ARG A 12 -7.99 -15.26 11.79
N LEU A 13 -7.52 -16.00 10.79
CA LEU A 13 -6.21 -16.67 10.86
C LEU A 13 -5.08 -15.65 10.99
N ALA A 14 -5.11 -14.54 10.26
CA ALA A 14 -4.10 -13.49 10.41
C ALA A 14 -4.03 -12.94 11.84
N ILE A 15 -5.18 -12.74 12.49
CA ILE A 15 -5.28 -12.19 13.85
C ILE A 15 -4.89 -13.22 14.92
N CYS A 16 -5.37 -14.46 14.79
CA CYS A 16 -5.28 -15.45 15.87
C CYS A 16 -4.16 -16.47 15.69
N HIS A 17 -3.78 -16.77 14.44
CA HIS A 17 -2.92 -17.90 14.06
C HIS A 17 -2.04 -17.55 12.85
N SER A 18 -1.35 -16.41 12.93
CA SER A 18 -0.58 -15.83 11.82
C SER A 18 0.45 -16.80 11.22
N GLU A 19 1.02 -17.68 12.04
CA GLU A 19 1.98 -18.72 11.69
C GLU A 19 1.47 -19.69 10.62
N VAL A 20 0.15 -19.93 10.58
CA VAL A 20 -0.49 -20.79 9.58
C VAL A 20 -0.40 -20.15 8.19
N LEU A 21 -0.57 -18.82 8.12
CA LEU A 21 -0.54 -18.09 6.86
C LEU A 21 0.88 -17.79 6.39
N LEU A 22 1.86 -17.63 7.30
CA LEU A 22 3.25 -17.30 6.94
C LEU A 22 3.85 -18.27 5.92
N ARG A 23 3.54 -19.57 6.02
CA ARG A 23 4.03 -20.60 5.09
C ARG A 23 3.47 -20.50 3.67
N ARG A 24 2.36 -19.78 3.50
CA ARG A 24 1.66 -19.60 2.22
C ARG A 24 1.32 -18.13 1.98
N LEU A 25 2.15 -17.23 2.52
CA LEU A 25 1.81 -15.82 2.60
C LEU A 25 1.64 -15.20 1.21
N HIS A 26 2.48 -15.58 0.26
CA HIS A 26 2.39 -15.13 -1.12
C HIS A 26 1.05 -15.51 -1.76
N ASP A 27 0.70 -16.80 -1.76
CA ASP A 27 -0.56 -17.31 -2.33
C ASP A 27 -1.78 -16.63 -1.72
N VAL A 28 -1.78 -16.49 -0.38
CA VAL A 28 -2.88 -15.86 0.36
C VAL A 28 -2.98 -14.39 0.01
N SER A 29 -1.85 -13.67 -0.01
CA SER A 29 -1.79 -12.24 -0.35
C SER A 29 -2.25 -12.00 -1.79
N LEU A 30 -1.79 -12.82 -2.74
CA LEU A 30 -2.21 -12.77 -4.13
C LEU A 30 -3.72 -13.01 -4.27
N ALA A 31 -4.27 -14.02 -3.62
CA ALA A 31 -5.69 -14.34 -3.66
C ALA A 31 -6.55 -13.21 -3.06
N VAL A 32 -6.17 -12.66 -1.90
CA VAL A 32 -6.87 -11.53 -1.28
C VAL A 32 -6.77 -10.28 -2.15
N THR A 33 -5.59 -9.99 -2.72
CA THR A 33 -5.35 -8.84 -3.60
C THR A 33 -6.21 -8.91 -4.87
N LYS A 34 -6.38 -10.11 -5.44
CA LYS A 34 -7.32 -10.33 -6.56
C LYS A 34 -8.76 -9.94 -6.20
N GLU A 35 -9.20 -10.27 -4.99
CA GLU A 35 -10.56 -9.94 -4.53
C GLU A 35 -10.78 -8.45 -4.22
N VAL A 36 -9.72 -7.65 -4.08
CA VAL A 36 -9.84 -6.18 -4.00
C VAL A 36 -10.50 -5.60 -5.25
N ASN A 37 -10.29 -6.21 -6.42
CA ASN A 37 -10.91 -5.81 -7.69
C ASN A 37 -12.30 -6.43 -7.93
N ASN A 38 -12.89 -7.13 -6.95
CA ASN A 38 -14.18 -7.78 -7.12
C ASN A 38 -15.31 -6.76 -7.41
N LEU A 39 -16.18 -7.07 -8.38
CA LEU A 39 -17.33 -6.24 -8.75
C LEU A 39 -18.37 -6.10 -7.63
N ARG A 40 -18.47 -7.10 -6.76
CA ARG A 40 -19.35 -7.05 -5.59
C ARG A 40 -18.68 -6.20 -4.51
N TRP A 41 -19.19 -4.98 -4.30
CA TRP A 41 -18.60 -3.99 -3.40
C TRP A 41 -18.30 -4.52 -1.99
N LYS A 42 -19.19 -5.34 -1.40
CA LYS A 42 -18.97 -5.96 -0.08
C LYS A 42 -17.76 -6.88 -0.05
N VAL A 43 -17.51 -7.62 -1.13
CA VAL A 43 -16.34 -8.51 -1.26
C VAL A 43 -15.06 -7.67 -1.37
N SER A 44 -15.07 -6.64 -2.22
CA SER A 44 -13.94 -5.71 -2.39
C SER A 44 -13.57 -5.01 -1.07
N LEU A 45 -14.55 -4.50 -0.32
CA LEU A 45 -14.30 -3.88 0.98
C LEU A 45 -13.75 -4.86 2.01
N LEU A 46 -14.29 -6.08 2.06
CA LEU A 46 -13.78 -7.10 2.98
C LEU A 46 -12.35 -7.50 2.59
N ALA A 47 -12.04 -7.63 1.30
CA ALA A 47 -10.69 -7.94 0.82
C ALA A 47 -9.70 -6.83 1.21
N LEU A 48 -10.06 -5.56 1.07
CA LEU A 48 -9.25 -4.42 1.53
C LEU A 48 -9.01 -4.49 3.05
N SER A 49 -10.04 -4.81 3.84
CA SER A 49 -9.90 -4.96 5.30
C SER A 49 -9.02 -6.15 5.68
N THR A 50 -9.17 -7.30 5.00
CA THR A 50 -8.35 -8.49 5.21
C THR A 50 -6.90 -8.23 4.83
N LEU A 51 -6.64 -7.56 3.70
CA LEU A 51 -5.30 -7.21 3.25
C LEU A 51 -4.60 -6.27 4.25
N GLY A 52 -5.32 -5.27 4.77
CA GLY A 52 -4.80 -4.42 5.84
C GLY A 52 -4.45 -5.21 7.11
N GLU A 53 -5.22 -6.24 7.46
CA GLU A 53 -4.91 -7.12 8.59
C GLU A 53 -3.66 -7.96 8.35
N LEU A 54 -3.47 -8.48 7.13
CA LEU A 54 -2.25 -9.20 6.76
C LEU A 54 -1.01 -8.31 6.93
N PHE A 55 -1.05 -7.05 6.48
CA PHE A 55 0.06 -6.12 6.72
C PHE A 55 0.32 -5.87 8.20
N ARG A 56 -0.73 -5.57 8.98
CA ARG A 56 -0.58 -5.26 10.41
C ARG A 56 0.06 -6.41 11.19
N THR A 57 -0.32 -7.64 10.85
CA THR A 57 0.09 -8.86 11.56
C THR A 57 1.45 -9.37 11.08
N MET A 58 1.64 -9.48 9.76
CA MET A 58 2.83 -10.09 9.16
C MET A 58 3.98 -9.09 8.93
N LYS A 59 3.69 -7.78 8.89
CA LYS A 59 4.68 -6.69 8.83
C LYS A 59 5.71 -6.89 7.70
N LYS A 60 7.01 -6.90 8.03
CA LYS A 60 8.11 -7.09 7.07
C LYS A 60 8.03 -8.36 6.23
N HIS A 61 7.30 -9.39 6.67
CA HIS A 61 7.09 -10.59 5.86
C HIS A 61 6.24 -10.31 4.61
N MET A 62 5.51 -9.18 4.58
CA MET A 62 4.74 -8.72 3.43
C MET A 62 5.56 -7.87 2.45
N ASP A 63 6.83 -7.55 2.75
CA ASP A 63 7.69 -6.74 1.87
C ASP A 63 7.69 -7.23 0.40
N PRO A 64 7.72 -8.55 0.10
CA PRO A 64 7.66 -9.05 -1.27
C PRO A 64 6.37 -8.71 -2.02
N GLU A 65 5.27 -8.48 -1.30
CA GLU A 65 3.93 -8.27 -1.87
C GLU A 65 3.62 -6.78 -2.13
N VAL A 66 4.45 -5.88 -1.60
CA VAL A 66 4.15 -4.44 -1.54
C VAL A 66 3.94 -3.83 -2.92
N ASP A 67 4.71 -4.22 -3.94
CA ASP A 67 4.65 -3.57 -5.25
C ASP A 67 3.30 -3.82 -5.94
N GLU A 68 2.87 -5.08 -5.95
CA GLU A 68 1.58 -5.45 -6.54
C GLU A 68 0.42 -4.85 -5.75
N VAL A 69 0.47 -4.93 -4.42
CA VAL A 69 -0.59 -4.40 -3.58
C VAL A 69 -0.70 -2.87 -3.71
N THR A 70 0.43 -2.15 -3.71
CA THR A 70 0.46 -0.70 -3.89
C THR A 70 -0.21 -0.33 -5.21
N ARG A 71 0.16 -1.00 -6.31
CA ARG A 71 -0.43 -0.78 -7.63
C ARG A 71 -1.96 -0.95 -7.61
N VAL A 72 -2.45 -2.04 -7.02
CA VAL A 72 -3.89 -2.32 -6.93
C VAL A 72 -4.60 -1.26 -6.08
N LEU A 73 -4.08 -0.91 -4.90
CA LEU A 73 -4.68 0.08 -4.01
C LEU A 73 -4.79 1.46 -4.67
N LEU A 74 -3.72 1.93 -5.32
CA LEU A 74 -3.70 3.21 -6.04
C LEU A 74 -4.72 3.21 -7.19
N GLN A 75 -4.86 2.10 -7.92
CA GLN A 75 -5.88 1.97 -8.97
C GLN A 75 -7.30 2.05 -8.39
N ARG A 76 -7.57 1.41 -7.24
CA ARG A 76 -8.89 1.50 -6.56
C ARG A 76 -9.18 2.91 -6.08
N MET A 77 -8.18 3.63 -5.59
CA MET A 77 -8.32 5.03 -5.18
C MET A 77 -8.66 5.96 -6.35
N GLY A 78 -8.13 5.68 -7.54
CA GLY A 78 -8.37 6.53 -8.72
C GLY A 78 -9.72 6.33 -9.40
N ASN A 79 -10.32 5.14 -9.29
CA ASN A 79 -11.35 4.67 -10.24
C ASN A 79 -12.64 4.12 -9.59
N CYS A 80 -12.84 4.27 -8.28
CA CYS A 80 -13.97 3.65 -7.58
C CYS A 80 -14.78 4.65 -6.73
N SER A 81 -15.86 4.18 -6.10
CA SER A 81 -16.68 4.99 -5.20
C SER A 81 -15.90 5.49 -3.98
N MET A 82 -16.33 6.61 -3.40
CA MET A 82 -15.69 7.23 -2.23
C MET A 82 -15.44 6.23 -1.08
N SER A 83 -16.36 5.29 -0.84
CA SER A 83 -16.18 4.26 0.21
C SER A 83 -15.02 3.31 -0.09
N ILE A 84 -14.87 2.87 -1.35
CA ILE A 84 -13.75 2.03 -1.77
C ILE A 84 -12.45 2.83 -1.75
N GLN A 85 -12.47 4.09 -2.20
CA GLN A 85 -11.30 4.96 -2.13
C GLN A 85 -10.80 5.14 -0.70
N LYS A 86 -11.71 5.42 0.25
CA LYS A 86 -11.39 5.54 1.69
C LYS A 86 -10.81 4.23 2.25
N ALA A 87 -11.40 3.09 1.91
CA ALA A 87 -10.91 1.79 2.35
C ALA A 87 -9.53 1.45 1.75
N ALA A 88 -9.30 1.78 0.48
CA ALA A 88 -8.02 1.57 -0.19
C ALA A 88 -6.92 2.47 0.40
N ASN A 89 -7.21 3.76 0.64
CA ASN A 89 -6.28 4.66 1.32
C ASN A 89 -5.97 4.17 2.75
N GLN A 90 -6.99 3.70 3.49
CA GLN A 90 -6.78 3.11 4.80
C GLN A 90 -5.87 1.88 4.77
N CYS A 91 -6.06 1.00 3.79
CA CYS A 91 -5.21 -0.16 3.60
C CYS A 91 -3.77 0.25 3.26
N LEU A 92 -3.60 1.24 2.37
CA LEU A 92 -2.29 1.78 1.97
C LEU A 92 -1.55 2.37 3.18
N ARG A 93 -2.27 3.12 4.04
CA ARG A 93 -1.73 3.66 5.28
C ARG A 93 -1.23 2.57 6.23
N ILE A 94 -2.01 1.48 6.39
CA ILE A 94 -1.62 0.35 7.23
C ILE A 94 -0.37 -0.34 6.64
N MET A 95 -0.35 -0.58 5.33
CA MET A 95 0.80 -1.15 4.64
C MET A 95 2.07 -0.34 4.91
N VAL A 96 2.03 0.97 4.62
CA VAL A 96 3.16 1.90 4.82
C VAL A 96 3.66 1.92 6.27
N GLY A 97 2.75 1.78 7.24
CA GLY A 97 3.11 1.69 8.66
C GLY A 97 3.63 0.33 9.14
N SER A 98 3.51 -0.72 8.33
CA SER A 98 3.80 -2.10 8.76
C SER A 98 5.03 -2.72 8.08
N VAL A 99 5.28 -2.35 6.83
CA VAL A 99 6.42 -2.87 6.03
C VAL A 99 7.69 -2.08 6.30
N THR A 100 8.82 -2.51 5.74
CA THR A 100 10.06 -1.74 5.90
C THR A 100 9.96 -0.36 5.21
N PRO A 101 10.49 0.72 5.82
CA PRO A 101 10.38 2.07 5.23
C PRO A 101 10.98 2.14 3.81
N ALA A 102 12.09 1.45 3.57
CA ALA A 102 12.72 1.38 2.25
C ALA A 102 11.80 0.76 1.18
N ARG A 103 11.08 -0.32 1.53
CA ARG A 103 10.14 -0.98 0.63
C ARG A 103 8.91 -0.10 0.36
N ALA A 104 8.34 0.53 1.39
CA ALA A 104 7.23 1.47 1.24
C ALA A 104 7.59 2.64 0.32
N MET A 105 8.74 3.30 0.55
CA MET A 105 9.19 4.41 -0.29
C MET A 105 9.38 3.98 -1.74
N THR A 106 10.06 2.85 -1.97
CA THR A 106 10.34 2.37 -3.34
C THR A 106 9.05 2.13 -4.11
N ALA A 107 8.05 1.49 -3.49
CA ALA A 107 6.76 1.22 -4.14
C ALA A 107 5.96 2.50 -4.44
N LEU A 108 5.94 3.45 -3.49
CA LEU A 108 5.25 4.74 -3.65
C LEU A 108 5.90 5.60 -4.74
N MET A 109 7.23 5.65 -4.80
CA MET A 109 7.97 6.39 -5.83
C MET A 109 7.80 5.77 -7.22
N ALA A 110 7.77 4.44 -7.31
CA ALA A 110 7.62 3.74 -8.59
C ALA A 110 6.21 3.92 -9.19
N SER A 111 5.17 3.92 -8.35
CA SER A 111 3.78 3.86 -8.83
C SER A 111 2.97 5.12 -8.53
N GLY A 112 3.01 5.65 -7.30
CA GLY A 112 2.06 6.63 -6.79
C GLY A 112 2.16 8.02 -7.41
N ILE A 113 3.38 8.54 -7.53
CA ILE A 113 3.64 9.91 -7.99
C ILE A 113 3.48 10.11 -9.51
N HIS A 114 3.14 9.04 -10.24
CA HIS A 114 3.00 9.03 -11.70
C HIS A 114 1.54 8.96 -12.17
N TYR A 115 0.57 8.85 -11.25
CA TYR A 115 -0.85 8.78 -11.61
C TYR A 115 -1.40 10.10 -12.15
N ARG A 116 -2.31 10.04 -13.13
CA ARG A 116 -3.04 11.22 -13.61
C ARG A 116 -4.01 11.78 -12.58
N ASN A 117 -4.56 10.92 -11.72
CA ASN A 117 -5.54 11.31 -10.72
C ASN A 117 -4.87 12.05 -9.54
N ILE A 118 -5.33 13.28 -9.29
CA ILE A 118 -4.84 14.16 -8.21
C ILE A 118 -4.94 13.51 -6.83
N LEU A 119 -6.03 12.80 -6.52
CA LEU A 119 -6.25 12.18 -5.20
C LEU A 119 -5.22 11.08 -4.94
N VAL A 120 -4.85 10.34 -5.99
CA VAL A 120 -3.84 9.28 -5.91
C VAL A 120 -2.46 9.89 -5.69
N ARG A 121 -2.10 10.96 -6.42
CA ARG A 121 -0.82 11.65 -6.24
C ARG A 121 -0.70 12.31 -4.87
N LYS A 122 -1.75 12.99 -4.40
CA LYS A 122 -1.81 13.59 -3.06
C LYS A 122 -1.62 12.53 -1.97
N CYS A 123 -2.35 11.43 -2.07
CA CYS A 123 -2.19 10.31 -1.13
C CYS A 123 -0.79 9.70 -1.15
N ALA A 124 -0.21 9.50 -2.34
CA ALA A 124 1.15 9.01 -2.46
C ALA A 124 2.18 9.96 -1.83
N ALA A 125 2.02 11.27 -2.03
CA ALA A 125 2.86 12.31 -1.45
C ALA A 125 2.77 12.32 0.09
N GLU A 126 1.56 12.30 0.65
CA GLU A 126 1.33 12.26 2.10
C GLU A 126 2.00 11.05 2.77
N HIS A 127 1.84 9.86 2.17
CA HIS A 127 2.46 8.63 2.69
C HIS A 127 3.98 8.61 2.48
N LEU A 128 4.48 9.17 1.38
CA LEU A 128 5.91 9.28 1.11
C LEU A 128 6.56 10.21 2.15
N LEU A 129 5.98 11.38 2.40
CA LEU A 129 6.41 12.33 3.42
C LEU A 129 6.46 11.66 4.80
N THR A 130 5.36 11.02 5.21
CA THR A 130 5.28 10.30 6.49
C THR A 130 6.38 9.24 6.61
N THR A 131 6.70 8.53 5.52
CA THR A 131 7.74 7.49 5.53
C THR A 131 9.15 8.09 5.60
N MET A 132 9.38 9.21 4.91
CA MET A 132 10.62 9.97 4.94
C MET A 132 10.91 10.54 6.33
N GLU A 133 9.92 11.16 6.96
CA GLU A 133 10.01 11.69 8.33
C GLU A 133 10.37 10.59 9.33
N ARG A 134 9.71 9.43 9.24
CA ARG A 134 10.02 8.26 10.08
C ARG A 134 11.43 7.71 9.85
N THR A 135 11.93 7.78 8.62
CA THR A 135 13.27 7.29 8.28
C THR A 135 14.35 8.26 8.79
N GLY A 136 14.07 9.57 8.72
CA GLY A 136 14.97 10.64 9.10
C GLY A 136 16.00 10.97 8.02
N ALA A 137 16.34 12.26 7.89
CA ALA A 137 17.19 12.78 6.82
C ALA A 137 18.56 12.09 6.73
N GLN A 138 19.20 11.81 7.87
CA GLN A 138 20.51 11.15 7.89
C GLN A 138 20.48 9.78 7.20
N LYS A 139 19.46 8.95 7.48
CA LYS A 139 19.32 7.62 6.89
C LYS A 139 18.89 7.67 5.42
N LEU A 140 18.10 8.67 5.05
CA LEU A 140 17.72 8.90 3.65
C LEU A 140 18.93 9.25 2.79
N LEU A 141 19.84 10.07 3.32
CA LEU A 141 21.03 10.53 2.61
C LEU A 141 22.21 9.56 2.68
N SER A 142 22.23 8.64 3.65
CA SER A 142 23.26 7.60 3.77
C SER A 142 23.05 6.39 2.86
N GLY A 143 22.05 6.44 1.98
CA GLY A 143 21.74 5.36 1.03
C GLY A 143 22.76 5.24 -0.11
N THR A 144 22.54 4.29 -1.01
CA THR A 144 23.31 4.23 -2.26
C THR A 144 23.04 5.47 -3.11
N ARG A 145 24.03 5.89 -3.91
CA ARG A 145 23.85 7.02 -4.84
C ARG A 145 22.60 6.86 -5.71
N TYR A 146 22.30 5.64 -6.15
CA TYR A 146 21.11 5.33 -6.93
C TYR A 146 19.80 5.55 -6.15
N SER A 147 19.72 5.07 -4.90
CA SER A 147 18.55 5.24 -4.05
C SER A 147 18.30 6.72 -3.72
N THR A 148 19.36 7.47 -3.44
CA THR A 148 19.27 8.91 -3.16
C THR A 148 18.84 9.71 -4.40
N GLU A 149 19.36 9.35 -5.57
CA GLU A 149 18.96 9.96 -6.86
C GLU A 149 17.48 9.69 -7.17
N LEU A 150 17.00 8.46 -6.93
CA LEU A 150 15.59 8.10 -7.13
C LEU A 150 14.68 8.92 -6.21
N LEU A 151 15.06 9.05 -4.94
CA LEU A 151 14.34 9.87 -3.97
C LEU A 151 14.32 11.34 -4.40
N PHE A 152 15.46 11.89 -4.81
CA PHE A 152 15.56 13.27 -5.28
C PHE A 152 14.63 13.52 -6.47
N ARG A 153 14.65 12.64 -7.49
CA ARG A 153 13.75 12.73 -8.65
C ARG A 153 12.29 12.69 -8.26
N ALA A 154 11.93 11.82 -7.30
CA ALA A 154 10.56 11.72 -6.81
C ALA A 154 10.11 13.02 -6.11
N VAL A 155 10.94 13.57 -5.23
CA VAL A 155 10.66 14.82 -4.50
C VAL A 155 10.58 16.01 -5.46
N VAL A 156 11.52 16.14 -6.41
CA VAL A 156 11.47 17.20 -7.43
C VAL A 156 10.19 17.12 -8.26
N LYS A 157 9.76 15.91 -8.63
CA LYS A 157 8.51 15.72 -9.36
C LYS A 157 7.29 16.17 -8.57
N LEU A 158 7.23 15.86 -7.27
CA LEU A 158 6.14 16.31 -6.39
C LEU A 158 6.15 17.84 -6.20
N ALA A 159 7.33 18.42 -6.01
CA ALA A 159 7.50 19.88 -5.89
C ALA A 159 7.10 20.63 -7.19
N GLN A 160 7.13 19.95 -8.33
CA GLN A 160 6.69 20.47 -9.63
C GLN A 160 5.24 20.09 -9.99
N ASP A 161 4.48 19.49 -9.06
CA ASP A 161 3.09 19.11 -9.35
C ASP A 161 2.25 20.33 -9.71
N CYS A 162 1.30 20.15 -10.64
CA CYS A 162 0.41 21.22 -11.06
C CYS A 162 -0.51 21.68 -9.91
N HIS A 163 -0.78 20.83 -8.93
CA HIS A 163 -1.61 21.18 -7.77
C HIS A 163 -0.79 21.60 -6.56
N GLN A 164 -1.14 22.75 -6.00
CA GLN A 164 -0.44 23.35 -4.85
C GLN A 164 -0.44 22.47 -3.60
N ASP A 165 -1.51 21.72 -3.36
CA ASP A 165 -1.62 20.78 -2.22
C ASP A 165 -0.58 19.65 -2.24
N ILE A 166 0.00 19.35 -3.41
CA ILE A 166 0.95 18.25 -3.60
C ILE A 166 2.40 18.76 -3.57
N ARG A 167 2.60 20.03 -3.93
CA ARG A 167 3.90 20.71 -3.88
C ARG A 167 4.33 20.96 -2.45
#